data_AF-A0AAN4THX9-F1
#
_entry.id   AF-A0AAN4THX9-F1
#
_cell.length_a   1.000
_cell.length_b   1.000
_cell.length_c   1.000
_cell.angle_alpha   90.00
_cell.angle_beta   90.00
_cell.angle_gamma   90.00
#
_symmetry.space_group_name_H-M   'P 1'
#
loop_
_entity.id
_entity.type
_entity.pdbx_description
1 polymer ?
#
loop_
_entity_poly.entity_id
_entity_poly.type
_entity_poly.pdbx_seq_one_letter_code
_entity_poly.pdbx_strand_id
1 'polypeptide(L)'
;MTRNEAEQLLKTALSDPTAQFRDGQWEAIDALVNQRQKLLVVQRTGWGKSSVYFISTRILRDLGMGLTIIISPLLALMRNQIEAANRLG
;
A
#
# COMPACT_ATOMS: atom_id res chain seq x y z
N MET A 1 4.54 13.05 -3.94
CA MET A 1 3.81 12.60 -2.73
C MET A 1 4.78 12.60 -1.57
N THR A 2 4.44 13.21 -0.44
CA THR A 2 5.27 13.23 0.77
C THR A 2 4.93 12.08 1.72
N ARG A 3 5.82 11.78 2.67
CA ARG A 3 5.57 10.76 3.70
C ARG A 3 4.32 11.07 4.51
N ASN A 4 4.15 12.33 4.92
CA ASN A 4 3.01 12.75 5.74
C ASN A 4 1.67 12.54 5.02
N GLU A 5 1.58 12.91 3.74
CA GLU A 5 0.37 12.69 2.94
C GLU A 5 0.05 11.20 2.80
N ALA A 6 1.06 10.36 2.56
CA ALA A 6 0.87 8.91 2.49
C ALA A 6 0.49 8.29 3.87
N GLU A 7 0.98 8.85 4.98
CA GLU A 7 0.57 8.43 6.32
C GLU A 7 -0.89 8.81 6.62
N GLN A 8 -1.41 9.91 6.08
CA GLN A 8 -2.84 10.21 6.19
C GLN A 8 -3.69 9.14 5.49
N LEU A 9 -3.28 8.71 4.30
CA LEU A 9 -3.96 7.61 3.60
C LEU A 9 -3.89 6.31 4.41
N LEU A 10 -2.75 6.01 5.03
CA LEU A 10 -2.59 4.85 5.90
C LEU A 10 -3.56 4.89 7.09
N LYS A 11 -3.67 6.04 7.76
CA LYS A 11 -4.58 6.23 8.90
C LYS A 11 -6.03 6.01 8.51
N THR A 12 -6.45 6.55 7.37
CA THR A 12 -7.79 6.32 6.81
C THR A 12 -8.01 4.84 6.49
N ALA A 13 -7.06 4.21 5.81
CA ALA A 13 -7.13 2.80 5.41
C ALA A 13 -7.33 1.85 6.59
N LEU A 14 -6.62 2.11 7.69
CA LEU A 14 -6.62 1.29 8.89
C LEU A 14 -7.70 1.73 9.89
N SER A 15 -8.37 2.86 9.65
CA SER A 15 -9.27 3.50 10.63
C SER A 15 -8.59 3.69 11.99
N ASP A 16 -7.30 4.06 11.96
CA ASP A 16 -6.46 4.27 13.13
C ASP A 16 -5.67 5.59 12.98
N PRO A 17 -5.99 6.63 13.77
CA PRO A 17 -5.35 7.95 13.65
C PRO A 17 -3.88 7.95 14.11
N THR A 18 -3.46 6.92 14.84
CA THR A 18 -2.09 6.76 15.35
C THR A 18 -1.21 5.92 14.42
N ALA A 19 -1.79 5.36 13.35
CA ALA A 19 -1.05 4.54 12.41
C ALA A 19 0.13 5.29 11.78
N GLN A 20 1.27 4.60 11.73
CA GLN A 20 2.50 5.05 11.11
C GLN A 20 3.08 3.94 10.23
N PHE A 21 3.86 4.32 9.22
CA PHE A 21 4.61 3.35 8.44
C PHE A 21 5.64 2.64 9.31
N ARG A 22 5.74 1.33 9.12
CA ARG A 22 6.82 0.52 9.69
C ARG A 22 8.08 0.69 8.85
N ASP A 23 9.22 0.35 9.44
CA ASP A 23 10.54 0.42 8.81
C ASP A 23 10.53 -0.22 7.41
N GLY A 24 10.94 0.56 6.40
CA GLY A 24 11.03 0.15 5.00
C GLY A 24 9.76 0.31 4.18
N GLN A 25 8.60 0.60 4.80
CA GLN A 25 7.34 0.74 4.04
C GLN A 25 7.29 2.04 3.25
N TRP A 26 7.68 3.15 3.86
CA TRP A 26 7.70 4.44 3.16
C TRP A 26 8.73 4.42 2.03
N GLU A 27 9.91 3.87 2.26
CA GLU A 27 10.98 3.73 1.29
C GLU A 27 10.52 2.93 0.06
N ALA A 28 9.77 1.84 0.29
CA ALA A 28 9.19 1.05 -0.79
C ALA A 28 8.12 1.83 -1.57
N ILE A 29 7.24 2.56 -0.89
CA ILE A 29 6.20 3.39 -1.52
C ILE A 29 6.83 4.53 -2.31
N ASP A 30 7.81 5.22 -1.75
CA ASP A 30 8.53 6.33 -2.39
C ASP A 30 9.24 5.87 -3.68
N ALA A 31 9.94 4.74 -3.62
CA ALA A 31 10.59 4.14 -4.79
C ALA A 31 9.59 3.79 -5.91
N LEU A 32 8.43 3.24 -5.56
CA LEU A 32 7.38 2.86 -6.52
C LEU A 32 6.63 4.08 -7.10
N VAL A 33 6.24 5.01 -6.23
CA VAL A 33 5.31 6.10 -6.56
C VAL A 33 6.04 7.32 -7.09
N ASN A 34 7.03 7.82 -6.35
CA ASN A 34 7.73 9.05 -6.70
C ASN A 34 8.86 8.76 -7.69
N GLN A 35 9.65 7.70 -7.44
CA GLN A 35 10.82 7.38 -8.27
C GLN A 35 10.50 6.47 -9.46
N ARG A 36 9.29 5.91 -9.54
CA ARG A 36 8.82 5.04 -10.65
C ARG A 36 9.72 3.82 -10.90
N GLN A 37 10.31 3.27 -9.86
CA GLN A 37 11.23 2.15 -9.96
C GLN A 37 10.52 0.79 -9.89
N LYS A 38 11.17 -0.24 -10.46
CA LYS A 38 10.81 -1.64 -10.19
C LYS A 38 11.42 -2.05 -8.86
N LEU A 39 10.64 -2.69 -7.99
CA LEU A 39 11.05 -3.04 -6.64
C LEU A 39 10.83 -4.53 -6.35
N LEU A 40 11.79 -5.16 -5.68
CA LEU A 40 11.65 -6.48 -5.06
C LEU A 40 11.68 -6.32 -3.54
N VAL A 41 10.59 -6.65 -2.86
CA VAL A 41 10.48 -6.54 -1.39
C VAL A 41 10.51 -7.94 -0.77
N VAL A 42 11.58 -8.23 -0.02
CA VAL A 42 11.73 -9.47 0.76
C VAL A 42 11.61 -9.15 2.24
N GLN A 43 10.50 -9.56 2.85
CA GLN A 43 10.19 -9.29 4.25
C GLN A 43 9.42 -10.45 4.88
N ARG A 44 9.55 -10.63 6.20
CA ARG A 44 8.84 -11.68 6.96
C ARG A 44 7.31 -11.51 6.92
N THR A 45 6.58 -12.60 7.14
CA THR A 45 5.12 -12.55 7.32
C THR A 45 4.75 -11.62 8.47
N GLY A 46 3.65 -10.89 8.32
CA GLY A 46 3.21 -9.90 9.30
C GLY A 46 3.93 -8.56 9.23
N TRP A 47 4.95 -8.37 8.38
CA TRP A 47 5.62 -7.06 8.19
C TRP A 47 4.67 -5.97 7.69
N GLY A 48 3.62 -6.34 6.95
CA GLY A 48 2.64 -5.40 6.39
C GLY A 48 2.91 -5.05 4.92
N LYS A 49 3.30 -6.04 4.11
CA LYS A 49 3.52 -5.88 2.65
C LYS A 49 2.27 -5.33 1.95
N SER A 50 1.10 -5.62 2.49
CA SER A 50 -0.18 -5.14 1.96
C SER A 50 -0.34 -3.64 1.96
N SER A 51 0.12 -2.98 3.01
CA SER A 51 0.07 -1.52 3.09
C SER A 51 0.86 -0.87 1.94
N VAL A 52 1.99 -1.46 1.54
CA VAL A 52 2.82 -0.92 0.44
C VAL A 52 2.04 -0.90 -0.87
N TYR A 53 1.51 -2.04 -1.32
CA TYR A 53 0.83 -2.08 -2.62
C TYR A 53 -0.51 -1.35 -2.60
N PHE A 54 -1.26 -1.35 -1.48
CA PHE A 54 -2.55 -0.67 -1.40
C PHE A 54 -2.42 0.85 -1.36
N ILE A 55 -1.52 1.37 -0.52
CA ILE A 55 -1.27 2.81 -0.46
C ILE A 55 -0.66 3.31 -1.77
N SER A 56 0.28 2.55 -2.34
CA SER A 56 0.81 2.88 -3.68
C SER A 56 -0.33 2.93 -4.69
N THR A 57 -1.18 1.89 -4.78
CA THR A 57 -2.33 1.84 -5.71
C THR A 57 -3.22 3.07 -5.56
N ARG A 58 -3.58 3.45 -4.32
CA ARG A 58 -4.42 4.62 -4.05
C ARG A 58 -3.77 5.91 -4.54
N ILE A 59 -2.51 6.15 -4.19
CA ILE A 59 -1.78 7.35 -4.63
C ILE A 59 -1.69 7.40 -6.16
N LEU A 60 -1.38 6.27 -6.80
CA LEU A 60 -1.27 6.18 -8.25
C LEU A 60 -2.60 6.51 -8.94
N ARG A 61 -3.71 6.00 -8.41
CA ARG A 61 -5.06 6.30 -8.91
C ARG A 61 -5.44 7.76 -8.72
N ASP A 62 -5.10 8.35 -7.57
CA ASP A 62 -5.35 9.78 -7.29
C ASP A 62 -4.55 10.70 -8.23
N LEU A 63 -3.40 10.24 -8.72
CA LEU A 63 -2.61 10.90 -9.76
C LEU A 63 -3.12 10.65 -11.19
N GLY A 64 -4.30 10.03 -11.34
CA GLY A 64 -4.90 9.72 -12.64
C GLY A 64 -4.26 8.53 -13.37
N MET A 65 -3.42 7.75 -12.69
CA MET A 65 -2.88 6.52 -13.27
C MET A 65 -3.91 5.39 -13.22
N GLY A 66 -3.73 4.41 -14.11
CA GLY A 66 -4.64 3.28 -14.25
C GLY A 66 -4.66 2.32 -13.06
N LEU A 67 -5.37 1.20 -13.25
CA LEU A 67 -5.57 0.17 -12.24
C LEU A 67 -4.26 -0.55 -11.86
N THR A 68 -4.20 -1.08 -10.63
CA THR A 68 -3.15 -1.99 -10.18
C THR A 68 -3.68 -3.43 -10.16
N ILE A 69 -2.89 -4.38 -10.67
CA ILE A 69 -3.21 -5.82 -10.64
C ILE A 69 -2.38 -6.48 -9.55
N ILE A 70 -3.06 -7.12 -8.59
CA ILE A 70 -2.43 -7.91 -7.54
C ILE A 70 -2.64 -9.38 -7.86
N ILE A 71 -1.55 -10.14 -7.99
CA ILE A 71 -1.59 -11.58 -8.29
C ILE A 71 -1.21 -12.34 -7.02
N SER A 72 -2.10 -13.21 -6.55
CA SER A 72 -1.89 -14.05 -5.37
C SER A 72 -2.32 -15.49 -5.66
N PRO A 73 -1.54 -16.51 -5.26
CA PRO A 73 -1.90 -17.90 -5.47
C PRO A 73 -2.92 -18.42 -4.44
N LEU A 74 -3.21 -17.67 -3.36
CA LEU A 74 -4.05 -18.13 -2.24
C LEU A 74 -5.39 -17.39 -2.19
N LEU A 75 -6.49 -18.11 -2.46
CA LEU A 75 -7.86 -17.57 -2.42
C LEU A 75 -8.25 -17.00 -1.06
N ALA A 76 -7.84 -17.64 0.04
CA ALA A 76 -8.11 -17.16 1.39
C ALA A 76 -7.47 -15.77 1.65
N LEU A 77 -6.29 -15.53 1.06
CA LEU A 77 -5.60 -14.25 1.18
C LEU A 77 -6.29 -13.16 0.33
N MET A 78 -6.85 -13.54 -0.82
CA MET A 78 -7.56 -12.61 -1.71
C MET A 78 -8.80 -12.02 -1.04
N ARG A 79 -9.54 -12.79 -0.23
CA ARG A 79 -10.73 -12.28 0.51
C ARG A 79 -10.37 -11.15 1.46
N ASN A 80 -9.33 -11.34 2.28
CA ASN A 80 -8.83 -10.31 3.20
C ASN A 80 -8.33 -9.06 2.44
N GLN A 81 -7.73 -9.26 1.26
CA GLN A 81 -7.28 -8.16 0.41
C GLN A 81 -8.45 -7.37 -0.18
N ILE A 82 -9.55 -8.02 -0.59
CA ILE A 82 -10.75 -7.34 -1.09
C ILE A 82 -11.36 -6.45 0.01
N GLU A 83 -11.47 -6.95 1.24
CA GLU A 83 -11.98 -6.16 2.37
C GLU A 83 -11.08 -4.96 2.72
N ALA A 84 -9.76 -5.11 2.59
CA ALA A 84 -8.82 -4.01 2.77
C ALA A 84 -8.92 -2.98 1.64
N ALA A 85 -9.09 -3.42 0.40
CA ALA A 85 -9.28 -2.54 -0.76
C ALA A 85 -10.57 -1.71 -0.65
N ASN A 86 -11.69 -2.33 -0.25
CA ASN A 86 -12.98 -1.63 -0.11
C ASN A 86 -12.93 -0.48 0.91
N ARG A 87 -12.07 -0.57 1.94
CA ARG A 87 -11.87 0.50 2.93
C ARG A 87 -11.11 1.71 2.38
N LEU A 88 -10.40 1.56 1.27
CA LEU A 88 -9.56 2.59 0.67
C LEU A 88 -10.25 3.42 -0.43
N GLY A 89 -11.46 3.03 -0.84
CA GLY A 89 -12.18 3.67 -1.96
C GLY A 89 -11.49 3.47 -3.32
#